data_AF-A0A7S0INN7-F1
#
_entry.id   AF-A0A7S0INN7-F1
#
_cell.length_a   1.000
_cell.length_b   1.000
_cell.length_c   1.000
_cell.angle_alpha   90.00
_cell.angle_beta   90.00
_cell.angle_gamma   90.00
#
_symmetry.space_group_name_H-M   'P 1'
#
loop_
_entity.id
_entity.type
_entity.pdbx_description
1 polymer ?
#
loop_
_entity_poly.entity_id
_entity_poly.type
_entity_poly.pdbx_seq_one_letter_code
_entity_poly.pdbx_strand_id
1 'polypeptide(L)'
;IILWVRMALWIRWLALCYALSAAEYSEETKWDVKAGFIPGTKPDISTGFMTVAQAKEQCAARGDCLALTYRGGQNEEGEVHIYLKGDTTVAEADKSWTSLIKRPAG
;
A
#
# COMPACT_ATOMS: atom_id res chain seq x y z
N ILE A 1 45.37 -24.21 -4.21
CA ILE A 1 45.11 -22.85 -4.76
C ILE A 1 43.78 -22.78 -5.51
N ILE A 2 43.50 -23.67 -6.48
CA ILE A 2 42.27 -23.65 -7.31
C ILE A 2 40.97 -23.83 -6.50
N LEU A 3 40.97 -24.67 -5.46
CA LEU A 3 39.80 -24.88 -4.59
C LEU A 3 39.36 -23.61 -3.84
N TRP A 4 40.32 -22.82 -3.39
CA TRP A 4 40.06 -21.60 -2.62
C TRP A 4 39.47 -20.48 -3.49
N VAL A 5 39.87 -20.42 -4.77
CA VAL A 5 39.34 -19.46 -5.74
C VAL A 5 37.87 -19.78 -6.09
N ARG A 6 37.54 -21.06 -6.27
CA ARG A 6 36.16 -21.50 -6.53
C ARG A 6 35.24 -21.24 -5.34
N MET A 7 35.73 -21.48 -4.12
CA MET A 7 34.97 -21.23 -2.90
C MET A 7 34.73 -19.72 -2.70
N ALA A 8 35.73 -18.87 -2.96
CA ALA A 8 35.58 -17.42 -2.89
C ALA A 8 34.60 -16.85 -3.93
N LEU A 9 34.58 -17.42 -5.14
CA LEU A 9 33.62 -17.05 -6.20
C LEU A 9 32.19 -17.45 -5.82
N TRP A 10 32.01 -18.62 -5.21
CA TRP A 10 30.70 -19.10 -4.78
C TRP A 10 30.11 -18.26 -3.64
N ILE A 11 30.95 -17.86 -2.67
CA ILE A 11 30.55 -16.98 -1.56
C ILE A 11 30.18 -15.58 -2.07
N ARG A 12 30.92 -15.04 -3.04
CA ARG A 12 30.58 -13.74 -3.67
C ARG A 12 29.26 -13.78 -4.40
N TRP A 13 28.97 -14.86 -5.12
CA TRP A 13 27.70 -15.05 -5.80
C TRP A 13 26.53 -15.15 -4.83
N LEU A 14 26.70 -15.89 -3.73
CA LEU A 14 25.71 -15.98 -2.65
C LEU A 14 25.44 -14.62 -2.00
N ALA A 15 26.48 -13.84 -1.71
CA ALA A 15 26.33 -12.50 -1.14
C ALA A 15 25.61 -11.53 -2.10
N LEU A 16 25.88 -11.63 -3.41
CA LEU A 16 25.20 -10.83 -4.43
C LEU A 16 23.71 -11.19 -4.55
N CYS A 17 23.38 -12.49 -4.51
CA CYS A 17 21.99 -12.95 -4.51
C CYS A 17 21.24 -12.49 -3.25
N TYR A 18 21.88 -12.55 -2.09
CA TYR A 18 21.26 -12.11 -0.82
C TYR A 18 21.00 -10.60 -0.79
N ALA A 19 21.92 -9.79 -1.33
CA ALA A 19 21.75 -8.35 -1.42
C ALA A 19 20.62 -7.95 -2.39
N LEU A 20 20.39 -8.72 -3.46
CA LEU A 20 19.33 -8.45 -4.42
C LEU A 20 17.94 -8.76 -3.84
N SER A 21 17.77 -9.86 -3.10
CA SER A 21 16.50 -10.17 -2.43
C SER A 21 16.17 -9.23 -1.27
N ALA A 22 17.16 -8.63 -0.60
CA ALA A 22 16.91 -7.67 0.47
C ALA A 22 16.37 -6.32 -0.06
N ALA A 23 16.58 -6.00 -1.34
CA ALA A 23 16.06 -4.77 -1.95
C ALA A 23 14.55 -4.84 -2.28
N GLU A 24 13.97 -6.04 -2.32
CA GLU A 24 12.51 -6.27 -2.38
C GLU A 24 11.90 -6.42 -0.98
N TYR A 25 12.46 -5.76 0.04
CA TYR A 25 11.69 -5.51 1.25
C TYR A 25 10.71 -4.38 0.93
N SER A 26 9.54 -4.77 0.43
CA SER A 26 8.42 -3.85 0.21
C SER A 26 8.21 -3.08 1.51
N GLU A 27 8.44 -1.77 1.50
CA GLU A 27 7.91 -0.90 2.54
C GLU A 27 6.39 -1.03 2.48
N GLU A 28 5.86 -1.95 3.29
CA GLU A 28 4.42 -2.08 3.48
C GLU A 28 3.95 -0.73 4.00
N THR A 29 3.35 0.03 3.10
CA THR A 29 2.71 1.30 3.42
C THR A 29 1.77 1.01 4.58
N LYS A 30 2.04 1.59 5.76
CA LYS A 30 1.20 1.34 6.94
C LYS A 30 -0.13 2.06 6.75
N TRP A 31 -1.23 1.32 6.89
CA TRP A 31 -2.59 1.85 6.73
C TRP A 31 -3.30 1.91 8.07
N ASP A 32 -3.82 3.09 8.41
CA ASP A 32 -4.70 3.31 9.55
C ASP A 32 -6.16 3.14 9.11
N VAL A 33 -6.82 2.10 9.64
CA VAL A 33 -8.21 1.77 9.29
C VAL A 33 -9.15 2.53 10.20
N LYS A 34 -10.09 3.26 9.59
CA LYS A 34 -11.17 3.98 10.29
C LYS A 34 -12.52 3.62 9.69
N ALA A 35 -13.52 3.46 10.55
CA ALA A 35 -14.91 3.35 10.11
C ALA A 35 -15.42 4.73 9.69
N GLY A 36 -16.19 4.80 8.61
CA GLY A 36 -16.65 6.05 8.02
C GLY A 36 -16.07 6.32 6.65
N PHE A 37 -16.50 7.43 6.06
CA PHE A 37 -16.06 7.89 4.75
C PHE A 37 -15.33 9.23 4.86
N ILE A 38 -14.43 9.48 3.92
CA ILE A 38 -13.80 10.80 3.79
C ILE A 38 -14.72 11.67 2.93
N PRO A 39 -15.31 12.75 3.49
CA PRO A 39 -16.22 13.60 2.77
C PRO A 39 -15.51 14.27 1.58
N GLY A 40 -16.22 14.41 0.47
CA GLY A 40 -15.71 14.99 -0.78
C GLY A 40 -15.50 16.52 -0.72
N THR A 41 -15.03 17.06 0.40
CA THR A 41 -14.66 18.48 0.53
C THR A 41 -13.51 18.84 -0.41
N LYS A 42 -12.70 17.85 -0.82
CA LYS A 42 -11.75 17.92 -1.93
C LYS A 42 -12.16 16.93 -3.02
N PRO A 43 -11.85 17.23 -4.29
CA PRO A 43 -12.09 16.29 -5.39
C PRO A 43 -11.33 14.99 -5.17
N ASP A 44 -11.94 13.90 -5.61
CA ASP A 44 -11.31 12.59 -5.63
C ASP A 44 -10.17 12.56 -6.64
N ILE A 45 -9.04 11.98 -6.26
CA ILE A 45 -7.87 11.86 -7.14
C ILE A 45 -8.18 10.86 -8.26
N SER A 46 -8.87 9.78 -7.89
CA SER A 46 -9.34 8.73 -8.79
C SER A 46 -10.46 7.96 -8.12
N THR A 47 -11.36 7.42 -8.92
CA THR A 47 -12.47 6.56 -8.47
C THR A 47 -12.64 5.40 -9.44
N GLY A 48 -12.93 4.21 -8.95
CA GLY A 48 -13.22 3.08 -9.81
C GLY A 48 -13.48 1.78 -9.05
N PHE A 49 -13.98 0.77 -9.78
CA PHE A 49 -14.08 -0.59 -9.25
C PHE A 49 -12.71 -1.25 -9.30
N MET A 50 -12.20 -1.64 -8.15
CA MET A 50 -10.95 -2.36 -8.00
C MET A 50 -10.91 -3.05 -6.63
N THR A 51 -9.95 -3.94 -6.42
CA THR A 51 -9.73 -4.54 -5.10
C THR A 51 -9.03 -3.53 -4.17
N VAL A 52 -9.18 -3.72 -2.85
CA VAL A 52 -8.50 -2.88 -1.84
C VAL A 52 -6.97 -2.96 -2.01
N ALA A 53 -6.43 -4.12 -2.40
CA ALA A 53 -5.02 -4.29 -2.68
C ALA A 53 -4.55 -3.42 -3.87
N GLN A 54 -5.27 -3.46 -4.99
CA GLN A 54 -4.97 -2.62 -6.16
C GLN A 54 -5.07 -1.13 -5.83
N ALA A 55 -6.05 -0.71 -5.04
CA ALA A 55 -6.16 0.68 -4.62
C ALA A 55 -4.99 1.13 -3.73
N LYS A 56 -4.51 0.26 -2.83
CA LYS A 56 -3.32 0.55 -2.01
C LYS A 56 -2.09 0.75 -2.89
N GLU A 57 -1.89 -0.08 -3.91
CA GLU A 57 -0.79 0.07 -4.87
C GLU A 57 -0.91 1.38 -5.67
N GLN A 58 -2.10 1.69 -6.19
CA GLN A 58 -2.32 2.95 -6.92
C GLN A 58 -2.10 4.18 -6.04
N CYS A 59 -2.51 4.11 -4.77
CA CYS A 59 -2.30 5.18 -3.80
C CYS A 59 -0.84 5.25 -3.31
N ALA A 60 -0.12 4.13 -3.27
CA ALA A 60 1.31 4.10 -2.97
C ALA A 60 2.13 4.77 -4.10
N ALA A 61 1.78 4.50 -5.36
CA ALA A 61 2.42 5.10 -6.54
C ALA A 61 2.16 6.61 -6.71
N ARG A 62 1.22 7.18 -5.96
CA ARG A 62 0.78 8.57 -6.04
C ARG A 62 1.15 9.35 -4.79
N GLY A 63 1.98 10.39 -4.94
CA GLY A 63 2.41 11.23 -3.82
C GLY A 63 1.31 12.12 -3.24
N ASP A 64 0.26 12.39 -4.02
CA ASP A 64 -0.92 13.17 -3.64
C ASP A 64 -2.02 12.33 -2.96
N CYS A 65 -1.91 11.00 -3.00
CA CYS A 65 -2.87 10.09 -2.37
C CYS A 65 -2.52 9.85 -0.90
N LEU A 66 -3.41 10.31 -0.01
CA LEU A 66 -3.25 10.23 1.44
C LEU A 66 -4.16 9.21 2.09
N ALA A 67 -5.27 8.86 1.43
CA ALA A 67 -6.19 7.87 1.93
C ALA A 67 -7.04 7.29 0.80
N LEU A 68 -7.76 6.23 1.12
CA LEU A 68 -8.77 5.64 0.25
C LEU A 68 -10.00 5.29 1.07
N THR A 69 -11.18 5.48 0.48
CA THR A 69 -12.45 5.16 1.11
C THR A 69 -13.28 4.30 0.18
N TYR A 70 -14.02 3.36 0.74
CA TYR A 70 -14.86 2.44 0.00
C TYR A 70 -16.00 1.95 0.88
N ARG A 71 -17.04 1.42 0.25
CA ARG A 71 -18.18 0.84 0.96
C ARG A 71 -17.96 -0.66 1.13
N GLY A 72 -17.99 -1.14 2.37
CA GLY A 72 -17.67 -2.53 2.68
C GLY A 72 -16.78 -2.67 3.93
N GLY A 73 -16.49 -3.90 4.30
CA GLY A 73 -15.66 -4.23 5.46
C GLY A 73 -14.15 -4.07 5.20
N GLN A 74 -13.35 -4.13 6.26
CA GLN A 74 -11.88 -4.05 6.19
C GLN A 74 -11.25 -5.15 5.32
N ASN A 75 -11.90 -6.32 5.25
CA ASN A 75 -11.41 -7.51 4.57
C ASN A 75 -12.24 -7.86 3.33
N GLU A 76 -12.67 -6.85 2.57
CA GLU A 76 -13.34 -7.14 1.30
C GLU A 76 -12.36 -7.72 0.29
N GLU A 77 -12.60 -8.97 -0.09
CA GLU A 77 -11.81 -9.70 -1.09
C GLU A 77 -12.31 -9.44 -2.53
N GLY A 78 -13.52 -8.88 -2.66
CA GLY A 78 -14.13 -8.55 -3.96
C GLY A 78 -13.74 -7.19 -4.51
N GLU A 79 -14.11 -6.95 -5.78
CA GLU A 79 -14.06 -5.62 -6.36
C GLU A 79 -15.10 -4.72 -5.70
N VAL A 80 -14.64 -3.61 -5.13
CA VAL A 80 -15.48 -2.59 -4.52
C VAL A 80 -15.25 -1.26 -5.22
N HIS A 81 -16.22 -0.36 -5.13
CA HIS A 81 -16.03 0.98 -5.66
C HIS A 81 -15.16 1.78 -4.67
N ILE A 82 -13.91 2.03 -5.07
CA ILE A 82 -12.92 2.73 -4.25
C ILE A 82 -12.76 4.17 -4.73
N TYR A 83 -12.60 5.06 -3.75
CA TYR A 83 -12.33 6.48 -3.95
C TYR A 83 -10.96 6.79 -3.34
N LEU A 84 -10.01 7.21 -4.17
CA LEU A 84 -8.71 7.70 -3.73
C LEU A 84 -8.82 9.17 -3.33
N LYS A 85 -8.36 9.49 -2.13
CA LYS A 85 -8.54 10.79 -1.48
C LYS A 85 -7.18 11.43 -1.17
N GLY A 86 -7.09 12.74 -1.41
CA GLY A 86 -5.98 13.59 -0.96
C GLY A 86 -6.21 14.23 0.41
N ASP A 87 -7.09 13.63 1.23
CA ASP A 87 -7.44 14.09 2.58
C ASP A 87 -7.53 12.89 3.52
N THR A 88 -7.44 13.14 4.82
CA THR A 88 -7.47 12.13 5.89
C THR A 88 -8.60 12.37 6.89
N THR A 89 -9.42 13.40 6.66
CA THR A 89 -10.56 13.76 7.50
C THR A 89 -11.68 12.72 7.31
N VAL A 90 -11.97 11.90 8.33
CA VAL A 90 -13.00 10.86 8.25
C VAL A 90 -14.28 11.34 8.93
N ALA A 91 -15.40 11.23 8.24
CA ALA A 91 -16.73 11.36 8.80
C ALA A 91 -17.21 9.98 9.29
N GLU A 92 -17.18 9.77 10.61
CA GLU A 92 -17.49 8.48 11.25
C GLU A 92 -19.00 8.18 11.37
N ALA A 93 -19.85 8.95 10.68
CA ALA A 93 -21.30 8.83 10.77
C ALA A 93 -21.85 7.54 10.17
N ASP A 94 -21.20 7.00 9.13
CA ASP A 94 -21.67 5.82 8.41
C ASP A 94 -20.67 4.66 8.49
N LYS A 95 -21.02 3.66 9.32
CA LYS A 95 -20.20 2.46 9.54
C LYS A 95 -20.22 1.48 8.36
N SER A 96 -21.02 1.72 7.32
CA SER A 96 -20.99 0.93 6.08
C SER A 96 -19.80 1.29 5.18
N TRP A 97 -19.09 2.37 5.50
CA TRP A 97 -17.87 2.79 4.84
C TRP A 97 -16.64 2.46 5.66
N THR A 98 -15.57 2.15 4.95
CA THR A 98 -14.23 1.98 5.50
C THR A 98 -13.31 2.99 4.83
N SER A 99 -12.49 3.66 5.65
CA SER A 99 -11.45 4.57 5.20
C SER A 99 -10.09 4.05 5.65
N LEU A 100 -9.14 3.93 4.71
CA LEU A 100 -7.77 3.53 4.97
C LEU A 100 -6.87 4.75 4.74
N ILE A 101 -6.23 5.23 5.80
CA ILE A 101 -5.35 6.40 5.76
C ILE A 101 -3.90 5.93 5.64
N LYS A 102 -3.16 6.49 4.68
CA LYS A 102 -1.73 6.25 4.49
C LYS A 102 -0.95 6.90 5.63
N ARG A 103 -0.20 6.12 6.39
CA ARG A 103 0.73 6.67 7.39
C ARG A 103 2.02 7.09 6.68
N PRO A 104 2.56 8.29 6.95
CA PRO A 104 3.87 8.66 6.44
C PRO A 104 4.93 7.68 6.97
N ALA A 105 5.87 7.29 6.11
CA ALA A 105 7.10 6.63 6.56
C ALA A 105 7.82 7.61 7.50
N GLY A 106 8.00 7.20 8.75
CA GLY A 106 8.59 8.05 9.81
C GLY A 106 10.08 8.22 9.65
#